data_AF-A0A812SVZ3-F1
#
_entry.id   AF-A0A812SVZ3-F1
#
_cell.length_a   1.000
_cell.length_b   1.000
_cell.length_c   1.000
_cell.angle_alpha   90.00
_cell.angle_beta   90.00
_cell.angle_gamma   90.00
#
_symmetry.space_group_name_H-M   'P 1'
#
loop_
_entity.id
_entity.type
_entity.pdbx_description
1 polymer ?
#
loop_
_entity_poly.entity_id
_entity_poly.type
_entity_poly.pdbx_seq_one_letter_code
_entity_poly.pdbx_strand_id
1 'polypeptide(L)'
;MFVSHEWLSSRHPDPKAEQLTILQQALRNIVSGASQVCVPVVTEILFGRLQRPCADSMKACNLYIWYDYFCCPQGASHSSSVNRQSAIDSIPAYVAQCYFFVILCPAFQHFDQDRTLSQSSWARRGWCRCERGARELAAREDGFIIVIESAMHQTLVWLGNRMLEAPGEGDFTLEMDRRRVGRMMIRMIWAKLLYHLEQADFHNYRFLLNTQKARFFRSLDEPPIDGLVPSSNTEVDPFAEPDKFLMDRFLHQNGFRDFSERDAGGWSPLCFAALNGDPLTLRALLAHRANPNDMTTKARVKEQLPRKTRVLGIAAFFRNNEAVKLLLSARASANALDENCGSSLHFACAADNAEAVRLLFSARADPNQKCLPGLNPFQVSCACGSMRSMKEILTQVPSLSLRYSLHFALMFSGGGSPDTISQLLHARADVNEQFRIEMKEPRWWLILNATSIWHRVSPSRLSSLAYHHYGATPLMFSILSGYLEAASVLLAHGAEVGIMNYRRKTAAELSSQMLLPTWLREALEPRDQQTFSI
;
A
#
# COMPACT_ATOMS: atom_id res chain seq x y z
N MET A 1 16.76 -15.21 -3.21
CA MET A 1 16.28 -14.02 -2.48
C MET A 1 16.68 -12.82 -3.28
N PHE A 2 15.74 -11.94 -3.61
CA PHE A 2 16.03 -10.67 -4.25
C PHE A 2 16.13 -9.58 -3.18
N VAL A 3 17.16 -8.74 -3.24
CA VAL A 3 17.35 -7.62 -2.33
C VAL A 3 17.24 -6.32 -3.13
N SER A 4 16.14 -5.61 -2.92
CA SER A 4 15.92 -4.25 -3.39
C SER A 4 16.39 -3.28 -2.31
N HIS A 5 17.16 -2.27 -2.69
CA HIS A 5 17.70 -1.29 -1.75
C HIS A 5 17.73 0.12 -2.35
N GLU A 6 17.90 1.11 -1.49
CA GLU A 6 18.13 2.49 -1.89
C GLU A 6 19.64 2.82 -1.85
N TRP A 7 20.10 3.67 -2.76
CA TRP A 7 21.49 4.13 -2.74
C TRP A 7 21.71 5.11 -1.58
N LEU A 8 22.79 4.92 -0.82
CA LEU A 8 23.22 5.82 0.26
C LEU A 8 23.94 7.07 -0.23
N SER A 9 24.42 7.08 -1.48
CA SER A 9 25.03 8.25 -2.10
C SER A 9 24.67 8.31 -3.58
N SER A 10 24.87 9.48 -4.19
CA SER A 10 24.64 9.74 -5.60
C SER A 10 25.62 9.00 -6.51
N ARG A 11 26.78 8.61 -5.98
CA ARG A 11 27.87 7.98 -6.75
C ARG A 11 28.06 6.50 -6.46
N HIS A 12 27.58 6.01 -5.32
CA HIS A 12 27.77 4.64 -4.89
C HIS A 12 26.61 4.17 -3.99
N PRO A 13 26.06 2.95 -4.22
CA PRO A 13 24.90 2.45 -3.48
C PRO A 13 25.13 2.25 -1.98
N ASP A 14 26.31 1.75 -1.59
CA ASP A 14 26.63 1.49 -0.19
C ASP A 14 28.13 1.74 0.11
N PRO A 15 28.59 3.01 0.16
CA PRO A 15 30.02 3.36 0.15
C PRO A 15 30.85 2.71 1.27
N LYS A 16 30.21 2.46 2.42
CA LYS A 16 30.84 1.88 3.61
C LYS A 16 30.38 0.44 3.90
N ALA A 17 29.64 -0.18 2.97
CA ALA A 17 29.03 -1.51 3.16
C ALA A 17 28.11 -1.62 4.39
N GLU A 18 27.50 -0.50 4.81
CA GLU A 18 26.66 -0.42 6.00
C GLU A 18 25.34 -1.17 5.80
N GLN A 19 24.69 -1.01 4.64
CA GLN A 19 23.46 -1.75 4.33
C GLN A 19 23.74 -3.25 4.21
N LEU A 20 24.84 -3.62 3.56
CA LEU A 20 25.26 -5.02 3.46
C LEU A 20 25.49 -5.64 4.86
N THR A 21 26.14 -4.91 5.76
CA THR A 21 26.39 -5.35 7.13
C THR A 21 25.08 -5.58 7.88
N ILE A 22 24.10 -4.66 7.74
CA ILE A 22 22.77 -4.82 8.33
C ILE A 22 22.05 -6.03 7.75
N LEU A 23 22.08 -6.23 6.42
CA LEU A 23 21.49 -7.39 5.78
C LEU A 23 22.10 -8.70 6.31
N GLN A 24 23.42 -8.79 6.37
CA GLN A 24 24.12 -9.96 6.90
C GLN A 24 23.73 -10.24 8.35
N GLN A 25 23.70 -9.21 9.19
CA GLN A 25 23.33 -9.37 10.59
C GLN A 25 21.86 -9.77 10.77
N ALA A 26 20.95 -9.16 10.00
CA ALA A 26 19.53 -9.51 10.00
C ALA A 26 19.33 -10.98 9.61
N LEU A 27 19.98 -11.44 8.54
CA LEU A 27 19.90 -12.84 8.10
C LEU A 27 20.48 -13.79 9.15
N ARG A 28 21.63 -13.48 9.75
CA ARG A 28 22.20 -14.27 10.86
C ARG A 28 21.25 -14.35 12.05
N ASN A 29 20.60 -13.24 12.41
CA ASN A 29 19.67 -13.19 13.53
C ASN A 29 18.39 -13.99 13.25
N ILE A 30 17.86 -13.95 12.02
CA ILE A 30 16.70 -14.76 11.61
C ILE A 30 17.07 -16.25 11.65
N VAL A 31 18.24 -16.63 11.12
CA VAL A 31 18.70 -18.03 11.04
C VAL A 31 19.06 -18.58 12.43
N SER A 32 19.62 -17.76 13.32
CA SER A 32 19.92 -18.18 14.70
C SER A 32 18.67 -18.20 15.58
N GLY A 33 17.58 -17.55 15.17
CA GLY A 33 16.39 -17.34 15.98
C GLY A 33 16.51 -16.18 16.98
N ALA A 34 17.61 -15.40 16.94
CA ALA A 34 17.81 -14.21 17.75
C ALA A 34 16.83 -13.07 17.39
N SER A 35 16.36 -13.02 16.14
CA SER A 35 15.24 -12.16 15.73
C SER A 35 14.16 -12.96 15.01
N GLN A 36 12.94 -12.41 14.98
CA GLN A 36 11.82 -13.00 14.27
C GLN A 36 11.21 -11.97 13.33
N VAL A 37 10.87 -12.40 12.12
CA VAL A 37 10.13 -11.55 11.18
C VAL A 37 8.74 -11.31 11.74
N CYS A 38 8.43 -10.04 12.01
CA CYS A 38 7.17 -9.61 12.58
C CYS A 38 6.09 -9.48 11.52
N VAL A 39 4.84 -9.76 11.87
CA VAL A 39 3.68 -9.45 11.02
C VAL A 39 3.11 -8.11 11.47
N PRO A 40 2.95 -7.12 10.57
CA PRO A 40 2.29 -5.86 10.90
C PRO A 40 0.85 -6.09 11.36
N VAL A 41 0.38 -5.20 12.23
CA VAL A 41 -0.96 -5.24 12.83
C VAL A 41 -2.04 -5.41 11.75
N VAL A 42 -2.03 -4.59 10.69
CA VAL A 42 -3.02 -4.66 9.60
C VAL A 42 -2.96 -5.97 8.82
N THR A 43 -1.78 -6.52 8.58
CA THR A 43 -1.60 -7.76 7.83
C THR A 43 -2.19 -8.93 8.62
N GLU A 44 -1.98 -8.95 9.94
CA GLU A 44 -2.57 -9.97 10.82
C GLU A 44 -4.10 -9.80 10.94
N ILE A 45 -4.63 -8.57 10.87
CA ILE A 45 -6.08 -8.32 10.84
C ILE A 45 -6.70 -8.89 9.54
N LEU A 46 -6.08 -8.64 8.39
CA LEU A 46 -6.65 -8.98 7.08
C LEU A 46 -6.50 -10.46 6.73
N PHE A 47 -5.37 -11.07 7.09
CA PHE A 47 -5.03 -12.44 6.66
C PHE A 47 -4.91 -13.42 7.83
N GLY A 48 -5.12 -12.96 9.07
CA GLY A 48 -4.87 -13.76 10.26
C GLY A 48 -3.37 -13.98 10.50
N ARG A 49 -3.05 -14.98 11.33
CA ARG A 49 -1.66 -15.38 11.59
C ARG A 49 -1.08 -16.06 10.35
N LEU A 50 -0.35 -15.30 9.56
CA LEU A 50 0.39 -15.80 8.41
C LEU A 50 1.55 -16.70 8.86
N GLN A 51 1.84 -17.73 8.05
CA GLN A 51 3.13 -18.41 8.16
C GLN A 51 4.24 -17.38 7.90
N ARG A 52 5.18 -17.31 8.82
CA ARG A 52 6.31 -16.38 8.75
C ARG A 52 7.58 -17.16 8.42
N PRO A 53 8.52 -16.57 7.69
CA PRO A 53 9.83 -17.17 7.54
C PRO A 53 10.47 -17.33 8.93
N CYS A 54 10.76 -18.58 9.29
CA CYS A 54 11.44 -18.94 10.54
C CYS A 54 12.84 -19.48 10.25
N ALA A 55 13.65 -19.61 11.31
CA ALA A 55 15.00 -20.17 11.23
C ALA A 55 15.03 -21.49 10.45
N ASP A 56 14.08 -22.40 10.71
CA ASP A 56 14.02 -23.71 10.07
C ASP A 56 13.72 -23.60 8.58
N SER A 57 12.77 -22.74 8.19
CA SER A 57 12.46 -22.49 6.77
C SER A 57 13.64 -21.90 6.00
N MET A 58 14.46 -21.06 6.64
CA MET A 58 15.64 -20.44 6.04
C MET A 58 16.85 -21.39 5.98
N LYS A 59 16.92 -22.39 6.87
CA LYS A 59 17.95 -23.43 6.88
C LYS A 59 17.64 -24.62 5.96
N ALA A 60 16.37 -24.80 5.60
CA ALA A 60 15.91 -25.95 4.83
C ALA A 60 16.53 -26.03 3.42
N CYS A 61 17.03 -24.93 2.87
CA CYS A 61 17.65 -24.91 1.55
C CYS A 61 18.81 -23.91 1.46
N ASN A 62 19.67 -24.08 0.44
CA ASN A 62 20.71 -23.11 0.14
C ASN A 62 20.08 -21.77 -0.27
N LEU A 63 20.41 -20.71 0.46
CA LEU A 63 19.93 -19.37 0.17
C LEU A 63 20.86 -18.65 -0.81
N TYR A 64 20.41 -18.52 -2.06
CA TYR A 64 21.07 -17.68 -3.06
C TYR A 64 20.53 -16.24 -2.97
N ILE A 65 21.43 -15.25 -2.97
CA ILE A 65 21.09 -13.84 -2.82
C ILE A 65 21.42 -13.11 -4.12
N TRP A 66 20.41 -12.48 -4.71
CA TRP A 66 20.55 -11.52 -5.79
C TRP A 66 20.48 -10.12 -5.18
N TYR A 67 21.63 -9.47 -5.09
CA TYR A 67 21.76 -8.09 -4.64
C TYR A 67 22.16 -7.29 -5.89
N ASP A 68 21.24 -6.44 -6.36
CA ASP A 68 21.36 -5.61 -7.57
C ASP A 68 22.74 -4.96 -7.76
N TYR A 69 23.36 -4.42 -6.71
CA TYR A 69 24.69 -3.82 -6.78
C TYR A 69 25.78 -4.81 -7.22
N PHE A 70 25.82 -6.01 -6.66
CA PHE A 70 26.82 -7.04 -7.03
C PHE A 70 26.49 -7.72 -8.36
N CYS A 71 25.21 -7.76 -8.70
CA CYS A 71 24.72 -8.52 -9.85
C CYS A 71 24.60 -7.68 -11.12
N CYS A 72 24.69 -6.34 -11.04
CA CYS A 72 24.70 -5.43 -12.19
C CYS A 72 26.11 -4.82 -12.39
N PRO A 73 26.79 -5.07 -13.52
CA PRO A 73 28.11 -4.51 -13.79
C PRO A 73 28.18 -2.98 -13.75
N GLN A 74 29.12 -2.43 -12.98
CA GLN A 74 29.27 -0.97 -12.78
C GLN A 74 30.37 -0.33 -13.63
N GLY A 75 31.12 -1.12 -14.40
CA GLY A 75 32.23 -0.63 -15.23
C GLY A 75 31.77 0.35 -16.33
N ALA A 76 32.70 1.22 -16.74
CA ALA A 76 32.50 2.22 -17.80
C ALA A 76 32.83 1.70 -19.22
N SER A 77 33.41 0.49 -19.34
CA SER A 77 33.73 -0.07 -20.66
C SER A 77 32.47 -0.39 -21.46
N HIS A 78 32.62 -0.48 -22.79
CA HIS A 78 31.50 -0.85 -23.67
C HIS A 78 30.92 -2.23 -23.28
N SER A 79 31.78 -3.22 -23.01
CA SER A 79 31.34 -4.55 -22.57
C SER A 79 30.62 -4.52 -21.22
N SER A 80 31.09 -3.71 -20.26
CA SER A 80 30.37 -3.51 -18.98
C SER A 80 29.02 -2.84 -19.19
N SER A 81 28.90 -1.88 -20.12
CA SER A 81 27.62 -1.25 -20.44
C SER A 81 26.62 -2.22 -21.06
N VAL A 82 27.06 -3.08 -21.98
CA VAL A 82 26.22 -4.12 -22.59
C VAL A 82 25.77 -5.12 -21.53
N ASN A 83 26.70 -5.64 -20.72
CA ASN A 83 26.38 -6.59 -19.66
C ASN A 83 25.46 -5.98 -18.58
N ARG A 84 25.64 -4.70 -18.25
CA ARG A 84 24.73 -3.97 -17.37
C ARG A 84 23.32 -3.89 -17.95
N GLN A 85 23.19 -3.60 -19.24
CA GLN A 85 21.87 -3.58 -19.88
C GLN A 85 21.22 -4.97 -19.88
N SER A 86 21.98 -6.03 -20.16
CA SER A 86 21.46 -7.41 -20.09
C SER A 86 21.01 -7.79 -18.66
N ALA A 87 21.75 -7.37 -17.63
CA ALA A 87 21.36 -7.58 -16.24
C ALA A 87 20.05 -6.84 -15.90
N ILE A 88 19.93 -5.57 -16.31
CA ILE A 88 18.71 -4.76 -16.16
C ILE A 88 17.52 -5.40 -16.88
N ASP A 89 17.69 -5.79 -18.14
CA ASP A 89 16.63 -6.42 -18.93
C ASP A 89 16.16 -7.76 -18.34
N SER A 90 17.02 -8.40 -17.54
CA SER A 90 16.73 -9.66 -16.86
C SER A 90 16.05 -9.50 -15.50
N ILE A 91 15.89 -8.26 -14.98
CA ILE A 91 15.17 -7.96 -13.72
C ILE A 91 13.88 -8.77 -13.56
N PRO A 92 12.97 -8.78 -14.55
CA PRO A 92 11.72 -9.52 -14.43
C PRO A 92 11.93 -11.01 -14.19
N ALA A 93 12.89 -11.62 -14.89
CA ALA A 93 13.12 -13.05 -14.86
C ALA A 93 13.65 -13.52 -13.50
N TYR A 94 14.67 -12.87 -12.96
CA TYR A 94 15.24 -13.30 -11.68
C TYR A 94 14.39 -12.88 -10.47
N VAL A 95 13.69 -11.74 -10.52
CA VAL A 95 12.73 -11.35 -9.46
C VAL A 95 11.60 -12.37 -9.41
N ALA A 96 11.07 -12.78 -10.57
CA ALA A 96 10.06 -13.83 -10.66
C ALA A 96 10.57 -15.20 -10.20
N GLN A 97 11.88 -15.43 -10.10
CA GLN A 97 12.46 -16.66 -9.55
C GLN A 97 12.75 -16.61 -8.04
N CYS A 98 12.65 -15.43 -7.41
CA CYS A 98 12.92 -15.28 -5.99
C CYS A 98 11.70 -15.59 -5.11
N TYR A 99 11.89 -16.40 -4.07
CA TYR A 99 10.85 -16.68 -3.06
C TYR A 99 10.74 -15.56 -2.01
N PHE A 100 11.90 -15.00 -1.62
CA PHE A 100 11.98 -13.83 -0.74
C PHE A 100 12.29 -12.59 -1.57
N PHE A 101 11.45 -11.56 -1.45
CA PHE A 101 11.69 -10.20 -1.92
C PHE A 101 11.99 -9.33 -0.70
N VAL A 102 13.23 -8.90 -0.55
CA VAL A 102 13.69 -8.10 0.58
C VAL A 102 13.76 -6.64 0.15
N ILE A 103 13.13 -5.77 0.93
CA ILE A 103 13.30 -4.32 0.87
C ILE A 103 14.27 -3.96 2.00
N LEU A 104 15.50 -3.61 1.64
CA LEU A 104 16.53 -3.21 2.59
C LEU A 104 16.53 -1.68 2.69
N CYS A 105 16.05 -1.17 3.82
CA CYS A 105 15.92 0.28 4.05
C CYS A 105 16.26 0.63 5.51
N PRO A 106 17.51 0.39 5.95
CA PRO A 106 17.94 0.86 7.26
C PRO A 106 17.91 2.39 7.36
N ALA A 107 17.60 2.91 8.55
CA ALA A 107 17.46 4.34 8.83
C ALA A 107 18.82 5.08 8.86
N PHE A 108 19.57 5.00 7.75
CA PHE A 108 20.81 5.72 7.53
C PHE A 108 20.56 7.05 6.81
N GLN A 109 21.38 8.04 7.11
CA GLN A 109 21.36 9.32 6.39
C GLN A 109 22.05 9.16 5.04
N HIS A 110 21.45 9.71 3.99
CA HIS A 110 22.06 9.76 2.68
C HIS A 110 23.29 10.70 2.71
N PHE A 111 24.42 10.29 2.15
CA PHE A 111 25.68 11.03 2.26
C PHE A 111 25.66 12.39 1.57
N ASP A 112 24.94 12.50 0.45
CA ASP A 112 24.92 13.73 -0.37
C ASP A 112 23.63 14.56 -0.21
N GLN A 113 22.63 14.05 0.51
CA GLN A 113 21.30 14.64 0.53
C GLN A 113 20.80 14.64 1.97
N ASP A 114 20.10 15.70 2.37
CA ASP A 114 19.56 15.79 3.72
C ASP A 114 18.26 14.98 3.85
N ARG A 115 18.40 13.66 3.75
CA ARG A 115 17.29 12.70 3.89
C ARG A 115 17.75 11.39 4.52
N THR A 116 16.85 10.76 5.24
CA THR A 116 17.04 9.44 5.86
C THR A 116 16.34 8.38 5.02
N LEU A 117 17.02 7.25 4.82
CA LEU A 117 16.45 6.09 4.14
C LEU A 117 15.33 5.50 4.99
N SER A 118 14.23 5.13 4.33
CA SER A 118 13.09 4.46 4.95
C SER A 118 12.35 3.66 3.88
N GLN A 119 11.38 2.85 4.31
CA GLN A 119 10.48 2.19 3.36
C GLN A 119 9.72 3.22 2.49
N SER A 120 9.49 4.43 3.00
CA SER A 120 8.80 5.49 2.28
C SER A 120 9.70 6.12 1.20
N SER A 121 10.98 6.37 1.49
CA SER A 121 11.94 6.89 0.50
C SER A 121 12.23 5.85 -0.59
N TRP A 122 12.39 4.57 -0.20
CA TRP A 122 12.51 3.45 -1.13
C TRP A 122 11.31 3.40 -2.10
N ALA A 123 10.09 3.53 -1.56
CA ALA A 123 8.87 3.50 -2.36
C ALA A 123 8.69 4.73 -3.26
N ARG A 124 9.49 5.79 -3.13
CA ARG A 124 9.49 6.93 -4.08
C ARG A 124 10.30 6.64 -5.33
N ARG A 125 11.27 5.71 -5.32
CA ARG A 125 12.15 5.45 -6.47
C ARG A 125 11.47 4.65 -7.58
N GLY A 126 11.58 5.12 -8.82
CA GLY A 126 10.98 4.48 -9.98
C GLY A 126 11.49 3.05 -10.24
N TRP A 127 12.80 2.82 -10.09
CA TRP A 127 13.40 1.48 -10.22
C TRP A 127 12.91 0.51 -9.15
N CYS A 128 12.84 0.94 -7.89
CA CYS A 128 12.34 0.11 -6.79
C CYS A 128 10.85 -0.27 -6.98
N ARG A 129 10.04 0.66 -7.50
CA ARG A 129 8.66 0.37 -7.91
C ARG A 129 8.59 -0.61 -9.09
N CYS A 130 9.51 -0.52 -10.06
CA CYS A 130 9.60 -1.47 -11.17
C CYS A 130 9.91 -2.88 -10.67
N GLU A 131 10.85 -3.03 -9.74
CA GLU A 131 11.20 -4.32 -9.12
C GLU A 131 10.02 -4.91 -8.33
N ARG A 132 9.29 -4.07 -7.59
CA ARG A 132 8.03 -4.46 -6.96
C ARG A 132 7.01 -4.91 -8.00
N GLY A 133 6.86 -4.15 -9.10
CA GLY A 133 6.00 -4.51 -10.23
C GLY A 133 6.36 -5.87 -10.83
N ALA A 134 7.66 -6.16 -10.98
CA ALA A 134 8.13 -7.48 -11.42
C ALA A 134 7.73 -8.61 -10.46
N ARG A 135 7.78 -8.35 -9.15
CA ARG A 135 7.32 -9.31 -8.14
C ARG A 135 5.80 -9.52 -8.19
N GLU A 136 5.02 -8.46 -8.39
CA GLU A 136 3.55 -8.49 -8.49
C GLU A 136 3.09 -9.20 -9.78
N LEU A 137 3.80 -9.00 -10.89
CA LEU A 137 3.47 -9.55 -12.20
C LEU A 137 4.08 -10.93 -12.45
N ALA A 138 4.82 -11.49 -11.49
CA ALA A 138 5.38 -12.83 -11.61
C ALA A 138 4.26 -13.88 -11.74
N ALA A 139 4.52 -14.98 -12.45
CA ALA A 139 3.59 -16.10 -12.55
C ALA A 139 3.31 -16.74 -11.17
N ARG A 140 4.33 -16.75 -10.30
CA ARG A 140 4.23 -17.28 -8.94
C ARG A 140 3.42 -16.38 -8.00
N GLU A 141 2.56 -17.01 -7.20
CA GLU A 141 1.75 -16.33 -6.19
C GLU A 141 2.27 -16.52 -4.76
N ASP A 142 3.18 -17.46 -4.54
CA ASP A 142 3.80 -17.74 -3.25
C ASP A 142 5.03 -16.86 -3.00
N GLY A 143 5.52 -16.87 -1.75
CA GLY A 143 6.71 -16.12 -1.32
C GLY A 143 6.40 -14.91 -0.44
N PHE A 144 7.46 -14.31 0.12
CA PHE A 144 7.36 -13.26 1.13
C PHE A 144 8.02 -11.97 0.70
N ILE A 145 7.41 -10.85 1.08
CA ILE A 145 8.03 -9.53 1.03
C ILE A 145 8.45 -9.17 2.45
N ILE A 146 9.75 -8.96 2.65
CA ILE A 146 10.34 -8.67 3.96
C ILE A 146 10.97 -7.28 3.90
N VAL A 147 10.58 -6.38 4.79
CA VAL A 147 11.31 -5.12 5.00
C VAL A 147 12.31 -5.31 6.13
N ILE A 148 13.54 -4.88 5.91
CA ILE A 148 14.63 -4.87 6.90
C ILE A 148 15.00 -3.40 7.15
N GLU A 149 14.57 -2.89 8.31
CA GLU A 149 14.89 -1.54 8.79
C GLU A 149 16.10 -1.56 9.75
N SER A 150 16.39 -2.71 10.36
CA SER A 150 17.60 -2.91 11.12
C SER A 150 17.94 -4.39 11.25
N ALA A 151 19.11 -4.68 11.85
CA ALA A 151 19.54 -6.03 12.18
C ALA A 151 18.55 -6.80 13.09
N MET A 152 17.68 -6.11 13.83
CA MET A 152 16.70 -6.72 14.74
C MET A 152 15.25 -6.46 14.33
N HIS A 153 15.00 -5.49 13.44
CA HIS A 153 13.66 -5.11 13.01
C HIS A 153 13.40 -5.57 11.57
N GLN A 154 12.74 -6.72 11.46
CA GLN A 154 12.26 -7.25 10.17
C GLN A 154 10.75 -7.43 10.19
N THR A 155 10.07 -6.99 9.14
CA THR A 155 8.61 -7.03 9.04
C THR A 155 8.17 -7.65 7.72
N LEU A 156 7.15 -8.50 7.76
CA LEU A 156 6.44 -8.89 6.55
C LEU A 156 5.66 -7.70 6.04
N VAL A 157 5.69 -7.46 4.74
CA VAL A 157 4.88 -6.40 4.14
C VAL A 157 3.83 -6.99 3.23
N TRP A 158 2.62 -6.53 3.45
CA TRP A 158 1.58 -6.64 2.46
C TRP A 158 1.43 -5.29 1.76
N LEU A 159 1.46 -5.31 0.43
CA LEU A 159 1.61 -4.11 -0.38
C LEU A 159 0.34 -3.25 -0.43
N GLY A 160 -0.84 -3.83 -0.24
CA GLY A 160 -2.10 -3.10 -0.11
C GLY A 160 -2.27 -1.95 -1.10
N ASN A 161 -2.49 -0.73 -0.59
CA ASN A 161 -2.70 0.47 -1.41
C ASN A 161 -1.45 0.92 -2.17
N ARG A 162 -0.26 0.45 -1.76
CA ARG A 162 1.00 0.72 -2.49
C ARG A 162 1.05 0.01 -3.85
N MET A 163 0.11 -0.90 -4.15
CA MET A 163 -0.06 -1.43 -5.51
C MET A 163 -0.58 -0.38 -6.52
N LEU A 164 -1.06 0.79 -6.06
CA LEU A 164 -1.49 1.89 -6.92
C LEU A 164 -0.36 2.86 -7.30
N GLU A 165 0.81 2.72 -6.67
CA GLU A 165 2.00 3.51 -6.94
C GLU A 165 2.70 2.99 -8.21
N ALA A 166 2.44 3.64 -9.34
CA ALA A 166 3.02 3.22 -10.61
C ALA A 166 4.55 3.46 -10.65
N PRO A 167 5.33 2.61 -11.34
CA PRO A 167 6.76 2.84 -11.54
C PRO A 167 7.08 4.19 -12.19
N GLY A 168 6.24 4.64 -13.12
CA GLY A 168 6.38 5.94 -13.77
C GLY A 168 6.06 7.14 -12.88
N GLU A 169 5.44 6.99 -11.71
CA GLU A 169 5.27 8.10 -10.76
C GLU A 169 6.49 8.25 -9.83
N GLY A 170 7.48 7.35 -9.94
CA GLY A 170 8.66 7.39 -9.10
C GLY A 170 9.76 8.32 -9.59
N ASP A 171 10.68 8.63 -8.68
CA ASP A 171 11.87 9.43 -8.89
C ASP A 171 12.95 8.59 -9.60
N PHE A 172 13.53 9.15 -10.66
CA PHE A 172 14.63 8.55 -11.41
C PHE A 172 15.87 9.42 -11.32
N THR A 173 17.03 8.81 -11.03
CA THR A 173 18.32 9.53 -11.09
C THR A 173 18.60 10.01 -12.51
N LEU A 174 18.25 9.20 -13.51
CA LEU A 174 18.33 9.52 -14.93
C LEU A 174 16.93 9.42 -15.53
N GLU A 175 16.36 10.55 -15.94
CA GLU A 175 15.00 10.61 -16.47
C GLU A 175 14.78 9.69 -17.69
N MET A 176 15.82 9.44 -18.49
CA MET A 176 15.78 8.52 -19.63
C MET A 176 15.45 7.06 -19.22
N ASP A 177 15.73 6.67 -17.98
CA ASP A 177 15.41 5.32 -17.47
C ASP A 177 13.91 5.09 -17.37
N ARG A 178 13.09 6.14 -17.26
CA ARG A 178 11.63 6.04 -17.24
C ARG A 178 11.10 5.30 -18.48
N ARG A 179 11.66 5.58 -19.65
CA ARG A 179 11.34 4.87 -20.91
C ARG A 179 11.78 3.40 -20.89
N ARG A 180 12.90 3.09 -20.23
CA ARG A 180 13.38 1.70 -20.10
C ARG A 180 12.43 0.89 -19.21
N VAL A 181 12.07 1.46 -18.05
CA VAL A 181 11.07 0.89 -17.15
C VAL A 181 9.74 0.69 -17.88
N GLY A 182 9.29 1.65 -18.69
CA GLY A 182 8.07 1.50 -19.47
C GLY A 182 8.07 0.28 -20.40
N ARG A 183 9.14 0.10 -21.19
CA ARG A 183 9.28 -1.10 -22.04
C ARG A 183 9.32 -2.40 -21.25
N MET A 184 9.96 -2.41 -20.08
CA MET A 184 9.97 -3.58 -19.19
C MET A 184 8.57 -3.88 -18.65
N MET A 185 7.82 -2.86 -18.23
CA MET A 185 6.45 -3.01 -17.75
C MET A 185 5.53 -3.59 -18.82
N ILE A 186 5.62 -3.13 -20.07
CA ILE A 186 4.87 -3.73 -21.19
C ILE A 186 5.13 -5.23 -21.28
N ARG A 187 6.41 -5.65 -21.32
CA ARG A 187 6.76 -7.07 -21.44
C ARG A 187 6.21 -7.91 -20.30
N MET A 188 6.31 -7.42 -19.06
CA MET A 188 5.82 -8.13 -17.88
C MET A 188 4.30 -8.25 -17.85
N ILE A 189 3.59 -7.16 -18.15
CA ILE A 189 2.12 -7.16 -18.18
C ILE A 189 1.63 -8.06 -19.31
N TRP A 190 2.24 -7.97 -20.49
CA TRP A 190 1.91 -8.84 -21.63
C TRP A 190 2.05 -10.31 -21.27
N ALA A 191 3.19 -10.70 -20.68
CA ALA A 191 3.43 -12.08 -20.25
C ALA A 191 2.41 -12.54 -19.20
N LYS A 192 2.04 -11.68 -18.24
CA LYS A 192 1.05 -12.01 -17.21
C LYS A 192 -0.38 -12.10 -17.75
N LEU A 193 -0.74 -11.27 -18.72
CA LEU A 193 -2.03 -11.37 -19.44
C LEU A 193 -2.13 -12.69 -20.19
N LEU A 194 -1.11 -13.07 -20.94
CA LEU A 194 -1.05 -14.37 -21.63
C LEU A 194 -1.13 -15.53 -20.64
N TYR A 195 -0.39 -15.46 -19.53
CA TYR A 195 -0.47 -16.46 -18.46
C TYR A 195 -1.91 -16.63 -17.95
N HIS A 196 -2.64 -15.54 -17.67
CA HIS A 196 -4.04 -15.67 -17.23
C HIS A 196 -4.95 -16.30 -18.30
N LEU A 197 -4.73 -15.99 -19.57
CA LEU A 197 -5.48 -16.61 -20.68
C LEU A 197 -5.16 -18.11 -20.80
N GLU A 198 -3.89 -18.51 -20.71
CA GLU A 198 -3.46 -19.91 -20.73
C GLU A 198 -4.06 -20.72 -19.57
N GLN A 199 -4.20 -20.11 -18.39
CA GLN A 199 -4.84 -20.72 -17.22
C GLN A 199 -6.38 -20.63 -17.24
N ALA A 200 -6.99 -20.05 -18.30
CA ALA A 200 -8.42 -19.75 -18.38
C ALA A 200 -8.96 -18.91 -17.20
N ASP A 201 -8.10 -18.10 -16.59
CA ASP A 201 -8.44 -17.17 -15.50
C ASP A 201 -8.90 -15.81 -16.05
N PHE A 202 -10.09 -15.83 -16.65
CA PHE A 202 -10.66 -14.65 -17.31
C PHE A 202 -10.91 -13.48 -16.34
N HIS A 203 -11.17 -13.74 -15.06
CA HIS A 203 -11.42 -12.68 -14.08
C HIS A 203 -10.16 -11.85 -13.83
N ASN A 204 -9.02 -12.51 -13.58
CA ASN A 204 -7.76 -11.78 -13.36
C ASN A 204 -7.18 -11.23 -14.66
N TYR A 205 -7.41 -11.89 -15.80
CA TYR A 205 -7.12 -11.32 -17.11
C TYR A 205 -7.84 -9.97 -17.31
N ARG A 206 -9.17 -9.91 -17.17
CA ARG A 206 -9.97 -8.68 -17.31
C ARG A 206 -9.51 -7.62 -16.32
N PHE A 207 -9.25 -8.01 -15.08
CA PHE A 207 -8.80 -7.06 -14.06
C PHE A 207 -7.44 -6.46 -14.40
N LEU A 208 -6.45 -7.26 -14.81
CA LEU A 208 -5.13 -6.76 -15.19
C LEU A 208 -5.21 -5.89 -16.45
N LEU A 209 -5.94 -6.33 -17.48
CA LEU A 209 -6.14 -5.60 -18.73
C LEU A 209 -6.72 -4.21 -18.47
N ASN A 210 -7.68 -4.09 -17.54
CA ASN A 210 -8.31 -2.82 -17.24
C ASN A 210 -7.62 -2.02 -16.13
N THR A 211 -6.71 -2.61 -15.35
CA THR A 211 -5.96 -1.84 -14.33
C THR A 211 -4.61 -1.34 -14.80
N GLN A 212 -4.09 -1.83 -15.93
CA GLN A 212 -2.73 -1.55 -16.38
C GLN A 212 -2.36 -0.06 -16.40
N LYS A 213 -3.27 0.80 -16.86
CA LYS A 213 -3.08 2.25 -16.92
C LYS A 213 -2.97 2.85 -15.52
N ALA A 214 -3.89 2.48 -14.64
CA ALA A 214 -3.97 2.99 -13.28
C ALA A 214 -2.84 2.46 -12.38
N ARG A 215 -2.42 1.20 -12.55
CA ARG A 215 -1.43 0.56 -11.66
C ARG A 215 0.01 0.68 -12.14
N PHE A 216 0.24 0.69 -13.45
CA PHE A 216 1.59 0.50 -14.00
C PHE A 216 2.02 1.59 -14.96
N PHE A 217 1.13 2.13 -15.79
CA PHE A 217 1.50 3.10 -16.83
C PHE A 217 1.31 4.58 -16.48
N ARG A 218 0.88 4.95 -15.27
CA ARG A 218 0.82 6.36 -14.90
C ARG A 218 2.20 7.00 -14.99
N SER A 219 2.25 8.16 -15.64
CA SER A 219 3.49 8.91 -15.91
C SER A 219 4.53 8.11 -16.70
N LEU A 220 4.11 7.11 -17.47
CA LEU A 220 4.90 6.49 -18.54
C LEU A 220 4.29 6.89 -19.88
N ASP A 221 5.12 7.29 -20.85
CA ASP A 221 4.68 7.68 -22.20
C ASP A 221 4.30 6.46 -23.08
N GLU A 222 4.16 5.29 -22.47
CA GLU A 222 3.89 4.04 -23.17
C GLU A 222 2.38 3.79 -23.30
N PRO A 223 1.89 3.41 -24.49
CA PRO A 223 0.49 3.07 -24.66
C PRO A 223 0.16 1.78 -23.88
N PRO A 224 -1.03 1.69 -23.27
CA PRO A 224 -1.48 0.44 -22.67
C PRO A 224 -1.61 -0.64 -23.75
N ILE A 225 -1.45 -1.89 -23.32
CA ILE A 225 -1.66 -3.08 -24.14
C ILE A 225 -3.13 -3.16 -24.52
N ASP A 226 -3.38 -3.20 -25.82
CA ASP A 226 -4.69 -3.37 -26.43
C ASP A 226 -4.57 -4.34 -27.62
N GLY A 227 -5.68 -4.94 -28.03
CA GLY A 227 -5.72 -5.86 -29.18
C GLY A 227 -5.05 -7.21 -28.92
N LEU A 228 -4.94 -7.64 -27.66
CA LEU A 228 -4.37 -8.96 -27.32
C LEU A 228 -5.25 -10.10 -27.87
N VAL A 229 -6.57 -9.90 -27.81
CA VAL A 229 -7.54 -10.81 -28.46
C VAL A 229 -7.70 -10.34 -29.91
N PRO A 230 -7.45 -11.19 -30.91
CA PRO A 230 -7.64 -10.83 -32.31
C PRO A 230 -9.05 -10.26 -32.53
N SER A 231 -9.16 -9.13 -33.24
CA SER A 231 -10.43 -8.45 -33.47
C SER A 231 -11.45 -9.39 -34.12
N SER A 232 -12.65 -9.45 -33.56
CA SER A 232 -13.81 -9.93 -34.32
C SER A 232 -14.04 -8.96 -35.48
N ASN A 233 -14.41 -9.48 -36.65
CA ASN A 233 -14.90 -8.66 -37.75
C ASN A 233 -16.18 -7.95 -37.26
N THR A 234 -16.05 -6.77 -36.67
CA THR A 234 -17.17 -5.98 -36.17
C THR A 234 -17.87 -5.41 -37.40
N GLU A 235 -19.14 -5.78 -37.60
CA GLU A 235 -19.96 -5.26 -38.71
C GLU A 235 -20.34 -3.78 -38.53
N VAL A 236 -20.03 -3.21 -37.35
CA VAL A 236 -20.34 -1.83 -37.00
C VAL A 236 -19.29 -0.88 -37.59
N ASP A 237 -19.74 0.08 -38.39
CA ASP A 237 -18.88 1.14 -38.93
C ASP A 237 -18.45 2.11 -37.81
N PRO A 238 -17.14 2.23 -37.53
CA PRO A 238 -16.63 3.10 -36.47
C PRO A 238 -16.92 4.58 -36.70
N PHE A 239 -17.18 5.01 -37.95
CA PHE A 239 -17.53 6.40 -38.26
C PHE A 239 -19.03 6.68 -38.14
N ALA A 240 -19.87 5.67 -38.33
CA ALA A 240 -21.33 5.81 -38.24
C ALA A 240 -21.83 5.66 -36.80
N GLU A 241 -21.34 4.67 -36.06
CA GLU A 241 -21.75 4.36 -34.68
C GLU A 241 -20.52 4.21 -33.75
N PRO A 242 -19.78 5.31 -33.48
CA PRO A 242 -18.52 5.24 -32.72
C PRO A 242 -18.69 4.67 -31.31
N ASP A 243 -19.77 5.04 -30.60
CA ASP A 243 -20.03 4.55 -29.24
C ASP A 243 -20.25 3.04 -29.22
N LYS A 244 -21.04 2.52 -30.17
CA LYS A 244 -21.30 1.08 -30.29
C LYS A 244 -20.05 0.32 -30.69
N PHE A 245 -19.27 0.85 -31.64
CA PHE A 245 -17.99 0.26 -32.02
C PHE A 245 -17.02 0.15 -30.82
N LEU A 246 -16.88 1.22 -30.03
CA LEU A 246 -16.03 1.21 -28.84
C LEU A 246 -16.53 0.21 -27.77
N MET A 247 -17.84 0.17 -27.56
CA MET A 247 -18.46 -0.80 -26.65
C MET A 247 -18.20 -2.24 -27.11
N ASP A 248 -18.49 -2.57 -28.37
CA ASP A 248 -18.33 -3.92 -28.90
C ASP A 248 -16.86 -4.36 -28.88
N ARG A 249 -15.93 -3.46 -29.22
CA ARG A 249 -14.49 -3.70 -29.09
C ARG A 249 -14.10 -3.97 -27.64
N PHE A 250 -14.60 -3.18 -26.68
CA PHE A 250 -14.30 -3.37 -25.27
C PHE A 250 -14.84 -4.70 -24.75
N LEU A 251 -16.10 -5.03 -25.07
CA LEU A 251 -16.70 -6.31 -24.70
C LEU A 251 -15.90 -7.48 -25.27
N HIS A 252 -15.50 -7.40 -26.54
CA HIS A 252 -14.72 -8.43 -27.21
C HIS A 252 -13.33 -8.63 -26.57
N GLN A 253 -12.56 -7.56 -26.34
CA GLN A 253 -11.24 -7.67 -25.69
C GLN A 253 -11.32 -8.25 -24.27
N ASN A 254 -12.46 -8.03 -23.59
CA ASN A 254 -12.73 -8.58 -22.27
C ASN A 254 -13.44 -9.95 -22.31
N GLY A 255 -13.77 -10.48 -23.50
CA GLY A 255 -14.49 -11.74 -23.64
C GLY A 255 -15.88 -11.73 -23.00
N PHE A 256 -16.60 -10.62 -23.10
CA PHE A 256 -18.02 -10.50 -22.77
C PHE A 256 -18.86 -10.57 -24.04
N ARG A 257 -20.06 -11.14 -23.93
CA ARG A 257 -21.03 -11.19 -25.04
C ARG A 257 -21.98 -10.00 -25.03
N ASP A 258 -22.24 -9.44 -23.85
CA ASP A 258 -23.19 -8.36 -23.64
C ASP A 258 -22.76 -7.44 -22.49
N PHE A 259 -23.22 -6.19 -22.50
CA PHE A 259 -22.92 -5.19 -21.49
C PHE A 259 -23.52 -5.52 -20.10
N SER A 260 -24.56 -6.37 -20.05
CA SER A 260 -25.22 -6.79 -18.82
C SER A 260 -24.60 -8.04 -18.16
N GLU A 261 -23.67 -8.71 -18.85
CA GLU A 261 -23.03 -9.93 -18.37
C GLU A 261 -22.24 -9.67 -17.07
N ARG A 262 -22.13 -10.71 -16.24
CA ARG A 262 -21.26 -10.69 -15.06
C ARG A 262 -20.35 -11.89 -15.06
N ASP A 263 -19.11 -11.64 -14.65
CA ASP A 263 -18.17 -12.73 -14.43
C ASP A 263 -18.38 -13.45 -13.08
N ALA A 264 -17.53 -14.44 -12.81
CA ALA A 264 -17.56 -15.23 -11.57
C ALA A 264 -17.32 -14.41 -10.29
N GLY A 265 -16.73 -13.20 -10.40
CA GLY A 265 -16.57 -12.23 -9.31
C GLY A 265 -17.77 -11.29 -9.15
N GLY A 266 -18.75 -11.38 -10.05
CA GLY A 266 -19.90 -10.50 -10.14
C GLY A 266 -19.61 -9.14 -10.77
N TRP A 267 -18.48 -9.01 -11.47
CA TRP A 267 -18.10 -7.77 -12.14
C TRP A 267 -18.79 -7.68 -13.49
N SER A 268 -19.40 -6.53 -13.76
CA SER A 268 -19.97 -6.21 -15.08
C SER A 268 -18.95 -5.51 -15.98
N PRO A 269 -19.20 -5.43 -17.29
CA PRO A 269 -18.45 -4.57 -18.21
C PRO A 269 -18.30 -3.13 -17.72
N LEU A 270 -19.32 -2.56 -17.06
CA LEU A 270 -19.25 -1.21 -16.50
C LEU A 270 -18.23 -1.12 -15.34
N CYS A 271 -18.14 -2.15 -14.48
CA CYS A 271 -17.10 -2.22 -13.44
C CYS A 271 -15.69 -2.19 -14.05
N PHE A 272 -15.47 -2.97 -15.12
CA PHE A 272 -14.17 -3.02 -15.81
C PHE A 272 -13.87 -1.75 -16.60
N ALA A 273 -14.87 -1.11 -17.23
CA ALA A 273 -14.67 0.16 -17.91
C ALA A 273 -14.32 1.30 -16.94
N ALA A 274 -14.96 1.33 -15.76
CA ALA A 274 -14.63 2.27 -14.69
C ALA A 274 -13.20 2.05 -14.14
N LEU A 275 -12.74 0.80 -14.16
CA LEU A 275 -11.38 0.40 -13.80
C LEU A 275 -10.35 0.83 -14.85
N ASN A 276 -10.70 0.71 -16.14
CA ASN A 276 -9.90 1.17 -17.28
C ASN A 276 -9.71 2.68 -17.28
N GLY A 277 -10.78 3.40 -16.94
CA GLY A 277 -10.78 4.86 -16.90
C GLY A 277 -10.82 5.51 -18.28
N ASP A 278 -11.12 4.76 -19.35
CA ASP A 278 -11.45 5.33 -20.65
C ASP A 278 -12.85 5.95 -20.61
N PRO A 279 -12.96 7.30 -20.70
CA PRO A 279 -14.24 7.98 -20.65
C PRO A 279 -15.15 7.65 -21.84
N LEU A 280 -14.59 7.30 -23.00
CA LEU A 280 -15.39 7.04 -24.20
C LEU A 280 -16.15 5.72 -24.08
N THR A 281 -15.45 4.63 -23.76
CA THR A 281 -16.07 3.33 -23.48
C THR A 281 -17.10 3.43 -22.35
N LEU A 282 -16.79 4.17 -21.28
CA LEU A 282 -17.70 4.34 -20.16
C LEU A 282 -18.99 5.08 -20.56
N ARG A 283 -18.87 6.14 -21.38
CA ARG A 283 -20.03 6.85 -21.95
C ARG A 283 -20.88 5.93 -22.82
N ALA A 284 -20.25 5.15 -23.70
CA ALA A 284 -20.94 4.22 -24.58
C ALA A 284 -21.78 3.20 -23.79
N LEU A 285 -21.21 2.60 -22.73
CA LEU A 285 -21.93 1.67 -21.86
C LEU A 285 -23.11 2.34 -21.12
N LEU A 286 -22.91 3.56 -20.61
CA LEU A 286 -23.97 4.31 -19.92
C LEU A 286 -25.10 4.73 -20.88
N ALA A 287 -24.78 5.09 -22.12
CA ALA A 287 -25.75 5.40 -23.17
C ALA A 287 -26.63 4.17 -23.51
N HIS A 288 -26.05 2.98 -23.47
CA HIS A 288 -26.76 1.70 -23.58
C HIS A 288 -27.43 1.24 -22.27
N ARG A 289 -27.68 2.17 -21.34
CA ARG A 289 -28.41 1.95 -20.08
C ARG A 289 -27.74 0.97 -19.10
N ALA A 290 -26.42 0.85 -19.13
CA ALA A 290 -25.70 0.20 -18.04
C ALA A 290 -25.98 0.93 -16.70
N ASN A 291 -26.22 0.17 -15.63
CA ASN A 291 -26.61 0.74 -14.34
C ASN A 291 -25.42 1.45 -13.65
N PRO A 292 -25.43 2.78 -13.47
CA PRO A 292 -24.32 3.52 -12.84
C PRO A 292 -24.13 3.19 -11.34
N ASN A 293 -25.12 2.56 -10.71
CA ASN A 293 -25.08 2.12 -9.32
C ASN A 293 -24.76 0.63 -9.17
N ASP A 294 -24.23 0.00 -10.22
CA ASP A 294 -23.82 -1.39 -10.18
C ASP A 294 -22.71 -1.65 -9.13
N MET A 295 -22.59 -2.89 -8.69
CA MET A 295 -21.67 -3.35 -7.66
C MET A 295 -21.16 -4.78 -7.90
N THR A 296 -20.00 -5.08 -7.34
CA THR A 296 -19.39 -6.42 -7.34
C THR A 296 -20.09 -7.35 -6.35
N THR A 297 -19.99 -8.68 -6.53
CA THR A 297 -20.61 -9.64 -5.60
C THR A 297 -19.61 -10.31 -4.66
N LYS A 298 -18.38 -10.53 -5.13
CA LYS A 298 -17.27 -11.11 -4.35
C LYS A 298 -16.22 -10.05 -4.00
N ALA A 299 -15.54 -10.26 -2.87
CA ALA A 299 -14.44 -9.41 -2.45
C ALA A 299 -13.18 -9.80 -3.23
N ARG A 300 -12.35 -8.80 -3.50
CA ARG A 300 -10.96 -8.97 -3.92
C ARG A 300 -10.05 -8.52 -2.77
N VAL A 301 -9.71 -9.46 -1.90
CA VAL A 301 -8.94 -9.19 -0.67
C VAL A 301 -7.55 -8.65 -0.99
N LYS A 302 -6.87 -9.20 -2.01
CA LYS A 302 -5.54 -8.74 -2.44
C LYS A 302 -5.56 -7.25 -2.79
N GLU A 303 -6.59 -6.78 -3.49
CA GLU A 303 -6.73 -5.39 -3.94
C GLU A 303 -7.61 -4.49 -3.05
N GLN A 304 -8.00 -4.94 -1.86
CA GLN A 304 -8.82 -4.18 -0.89
C GLN A 304 -10.20 -3.75 -1.40
N LEU A 305 -10.80 -4.54 -2.28
CA LEU A 305 -12.17 -4.29 -2.71
C LEU A 305 -13.10 -5.25 -1.97
N PRO A 306 -13.91 -4.78 -1.00
CA PRO A 306 -14.88 -5.62 -0.30
C PRO A 306 -16.00 -6.09 -1.25
N ARG A 307 -16.88 -6.97 -0.76
CA ARG A 307 -18.09 -7.33 -1.51
C ARG A 307 -18.98 -6.10 -1.63
N LYS A 308 -19.81 -6.08 -2.68
CA LYS A 308 -20.73 -4.96 -2.95
C LYS A 308 -20.01 -3.63 -3.17
N THR A 309 -18.75 -3.67 -3.63
CA THR A 309 -18.04 -2.45 -4.04
C THR A 309 -18.73 -1.90 -5.29
N ARG A 310 -19.13 -0.62 -5.26
CA ARG A 310 -19.81 0.03 -6.38
C ARG A 310 -18.84 0.52 -7.46
N VAL A 311 -19.34 0.61 -8.69
CA VAL A 311 -18.59 1.13 -9.84
C VAL A 311 -17.94 2.49 -9.54
N LEU A 312 -18.68 3.40 -8.88
CA LEU A 312 -18.15 4.70 -8.47
C LEU A 312 -16.97 4.59 -7.48
N GLY A 313 -17.06 3.67 -6.52
CA GLY A 313 -15.98 3.39 -5.57
C GLY A 313 -14.75 2.80 -6.25
N ILE A 314 -14.93 1.92 -7.25
CA ILE A 314 -13.85 1.38 -8.08
C ILE A 314 -13.14 2.51 -8.82
N ALA A 315 -13.87 3.37 -9.54
CA ALA A 315 -13.28 4.50 -10.26
C ALA A 315 -12.50 5.45 -9.33
N ALA A 316 -13.05 5.73 -8.14
CA ALA A 316 -12.41 6.57 -7.13
C ALA A 316 -11.12 5.95 -6.59
N PHE A 317 -11.13 4.66 -6.27
CA PHE A 317 -9.97 3.91 -5.77
C PHE A 317 -8.84 3.84 -6.80
N PHE A 318 -9.15 3.63 -8.07
CA PHE A 318 -8.13 3.55 -9.13
C PHE A 318 -7.76 4.91 -9.74
N ARG A 319 -8.12 6.03 -9.09
CA ARG A 319 -7.82 7.40 -9.51
C ARG A 319 -8.27 7.75 -10.92
N ASN A 320 -9.37 7.15 -11.39
CA ASN A 320 -9.95 7.41 -12.71
C ASN A 320 -10.98 8.53 -12.61
N ASN A 321 -10.50 9.77 -12.44
CA ASN A 321 -11.36 10.91 -12.09
C ASN A 321 -12.37 11.28 -13.18
N GLU A 322 -12.05 11.07 -14.46
CA GLU A 322 -13.02 11.25 -15.55
C GLU A 322 -14.16 10.22 -15.49
N ALA A 323 -13.85 8.96 -15.11
CA ALA A 323 -14.88 7.96 -14.85
C ALA A 323 -15.74 8.35 -13.64
N VAL A 324 -15.14 8.88 -12.56
CA VAL A 324 -15.89 9.41 -11.40
C VAL A 324 -16.85 10.52 -11.82
N LYS A 325 -16.40 11.51 -12.60
CA LYS A 325 -17.24 12.61 -13.13
C LYS A 325 -18.43 12.06 -13.93
N LEU A 326 -18.17 11.14 -14.85
CA LEU A 326 -19.20 10.56 -15.72
C LEU A 326 -20.23 9.75 -14.92
N LEU A 327 -19.80 8.91 -13.99
CA LEU A 327 -20.70 8.13 -13.15
C LEU A 327 -21.58 9.02 -12.27
N LEU A 328 -21.01 10.09 -11.68
CA LEU A 328 -21.78 11.07 -10.93
C LEU A 328 -22.80 11.81 -11.81
N SER A 329 -22.42 12.19 -13.04
CA SER A 329 -23.35 12.80 -14.01
C SER A 329 -24.49 11.85 -14.40
N ALA A 330 -24.21 10.54 -14.44
CA ALA A 330 -25.18 9.49 -14.65
C ALA A 330 -25.99 9.13 -13.37
N ARG A 331 -25.90 9.93 -12.30
CA ARG A 331 -26.62 9.73 -11.02
C ARG A 331 -26.18 8.48 -10.25
N ALA A 332 -24.89 8.13 -10.31
CA ALA A 332 -24.30 7.22 -9.33
C ALA A 332 -24.38 7.83 -7.92
N SER A 333 -24.74 7.04 -6.93
CA SER A 333 -24.88 7.49 -5.55
C SER A 333 -23.53 7.60 -4.85
N ALA A 334 -23.17 8.83 -4.47
CA ALA A 334 -21.92 9.13 -3.76
C ALA A 334 -21.85 8.49 -2.35
N ASN A 335 -23.00 8.32 -1.69
CA ASN A 335 -23.12 7.84 -0.31
C ASN A 335 -23.48 6.36 -0.19
N ALA A 336 -23.54 5.63 -1.30
CA ALA A 336 -23.96 4.24 -1.24
C ALA A 336 -22.83 3.35 -0.70
N LEU A 337 -23.21 2.42 0.19
CA LEU A 337 -22.29 1.69 1.06
C LEU A 337 -22.05 0.24 0.62
N ASP A 338 -20.80 -0.20 0.63
CA ASP A 338 -20.41 -1.60 0.42
C ASP A 338 -20.74 -2.49 1.65
N GLU A 339 -20.30 -3.75 1.65
CA GLU A 339 -20.53 -4.68 2.78
C GLU A 339 -19.83 -4.26 4.09
N ASN A 340 -18.76 -3.47 4.00
CA ASN A 340 -18.02 -2.92 5.13
C ASN A 340 -18.49 -1.50 5.49
N CYS A 341 -19.67 -1.08 5.03
CA CYS A 341 -20.16 0.28 5.20
C CYS A 341 -19.24 1.37 4.59
N GLY A 342 -18.36 1.00 3.66
CA GLY A 342 -17.49 1.90 2.93
C GLY A 342 -18.24 2.61 1.81
N SER A 343 -18.09 3.93 1.74
CA SER A 343 -18.59 4.78 0.63
C SER A 343 -17.47 5.06 -0.38
N SER A 344 -17.84 5.59 -1.56
CA SER A 344 -16.86 6.02 -2.58
C SER A 344 -15.84 7.03 -2.05
N LEU A 345 -16.21 7.82 -1.03
CA LEU A 345 -15.30 8.76 -0.38
C LEU A 345 -14.22 8.05 0.43
N HIS A 346 -14.54 6.94 1.10
CA HIS A 346 -13.54 6.11 1.78
C HIS A 346 -12.53 5.52 0.78
N PHE A 347 -13.00 5.05 -0.38
CA PHE A 347 -12.14 4.53 -1.45
C PHE A 347 -11.22 5.62 -2.04
N ALA A 348 -11.73 6.83 -2.26
CA ALA A 348 -10.92 7.97 -2.69
C ALA A 348 -9.84 8.33 -1.64
N CYS A 349 -10.20 8.24 -0.35
CA CYS A 349 -9.27 8.48 0.75
C CYS A 349 -8.17 7.42 0.79
N ALA A 350 -8.52 6.14 0.74
CA ALA A 350 -7.56 5.03 0.78
C ALA A 350 -6.55 5.08 -0.40
N ALA A 351 -6.98 5.57 -1.56
CA ALA A 351 -6.16 5.69 -2.76
C ALA A 351 -5.38 7.02 -2.89
N ASP A 352 -5.45 7.90 -1.89
CA ASP A 352 -4.86 9.25 -1.94
C ASP A 352 -5.31 10.08 -3.16
N ASN A 353 -6.60 9.98 -3.50
CA ASN A 353 -7.22 10.63 -4.64
C ASN A 353 -7.95 11.93 -4.25
N ALA A 354 -7.20 13.01 -4.03
CA ALA A 354 -7.76 14.32 -3.69
C ALA A 354 -8.78 14.86 -4.72
N GLU A 355 -8.61 14.55 -6.01
CA GLU A 355 -9.55 15.00 -7.04
C GLU A 355 -10.91 14.28 -6.92
N ALA A 356 -10.93 12.96 -6.71
CA ALA A 356 -12.20 12.28 -6.44
C ALA A 356 -12.82 12.74 -5.13
N VAL A 357 -12.03 13.09 -4.10
CA VAL A 357 -12.56 13.71 -2.87
C VAL A 357 -13.34 14.99 -3.20
N ARG A 358 -12.78 15.90 -4.01
CA ARG A 358 -13.47 17.12 -4.47
C ARG A 358 -14.75 16.83 -5.24
N LEU A 359 -14.69 15.88 -6.17
CA LEU A 359 -15.85 15.51 -6.99
C LEU A 359 -16.97 14.89 -6.14
N LEU A 360 -16.62 14.04 -5.18
CA LEU A 360 -17.57 13.39 -4.29
C LEU A 360 -18.20 14.38 -3.31
N PHE A 361 -17.45 15.35 -2.78
CA PHE A 361 -18.02 16.44 -1.99
C PHE A 361 -18.96 17.33 -2.80
N SER A 362 -18.61 17.62 -4.06
CA SER A 362 -19.52 18.33 -4.98
C SER A 362 -20.83 17.55 -5.20
N ALA A 363 -20.77 16.22 -5.13
CA ALA A 363 -21.92 15.32 -5.16
C ALA A 363 -22.55 15.05 -3.77
N ARG A 364 -22.24 15.87 -2.76
CA ARG A 364 -22.77 15.77 -1.38
C ARG A 364 -22.45 14.45 -0.67
N ALA A 365 -21.24 13.92 -0.87
CA ALA A 365 -20.74 12.81 -0.07
C ALA A 365 -20.63 13.22 1.41
N ASP A 366 -21.02 12.33 2.32
CA ASP A 366 -20.97 12.56 3.77
C ASP A 366 -19.55 12.34 4.32
N PRO A 367 -18.87 13.39 4.86
CA PRO A 367 -17.55 13.27 5.47
C PRO A 367 -17.54 12.52 6.81
N ASN A 368 -18.70 12.25 7.41
CA ASN A 368 -18.82 11.60 8.71
C ASN A 368 -19.30 10.15 8.63
N GLN A 369 -19.65 9.66 7.43
CA GLN A 369 -20.03 8.28 7.21
C GLN A 369 -18.94 7.36 7.73
N LYS A 370 -19.29 6.33 8.52
CA LYS A 370 -18.31 5.40 9.07
C LYS A 370 -18.33 4.07 8.32
N CYS A 371 -17.16 3.61 7.86
CA CYS A 371 -16.93 2.24 7.41
C CYS A 371 -16.42 1.39 8.58
N LEU A 372 -16.47 0.07 8.48
CA LEU A 372 -15.83 -0.83 9.44
C LEU A 372 -14.31 -0.58 9.45
N PRO A 373 -13.65 -0.48 10.63
CA PRO A 373 -14.15 -0.77 11.99
C PRO A 373 -14.83 0.39 12.75
N GLY A 374 -15.19 1.47 12.08
CA GLY A 374 -15.78 2.69 12.63
C GLY A 374 -15.08 3.97 12.16
N LEU A 375 -14.32 3.90 11.07
CA LEU A 375 -13.51 4.97 10.52
C LEU A 375 -14.35 5.85 9.61
N ASN A 376 -14.27 7.16 9.76
CA ASN A 376 -14.73 8.08 8.73
C ASN A 376 -13.70 8.17 7.58
N PRO A 377 -14.02 8.80 6.44
CA PRO A 377 -13.11 8.90 5.31
C PRO A 377 -11.78 9.58 5.65
N PHE A 378 -11.80 10.61 6.49
CA PHE A 378 -10.56 11.26 6.94
C PHE A 378 -9.67 10.31 7.74
N GLN A 379 -10.23 9.55 8.66
CA GLN A 379 -9.49 8.56 9.44
C GLN A 379 -8.97 7.42 8.54
N VAL A 380 -9.68 7.05 7.46
CA VAL A 380 -9.13 6.15 6.42
C VAL A 380 -7.93 6.78 5.72
N SER A 381 -7.97 8.07 5.38
CA SER A 381 -6.79 8.75 4.81
C SER A 381 -5.61 8.80 5.79
N CYS A 382 -5.86 8.96 7.09
CA CYS A 382 -4.85 8.87 8.14
C CYS A 382 -4.24 7.46 8.22
N ALA A 383 -5.09 6.42 8.29
CA ALA A 383 -4.68 5.02 8.33
C ALA A 383 -3.85 4.58 7.12
N CYS A 384 -4.12 5.17 5.96
CA CYS A 384 -3.44 4.87 4.69
C CYS A 384 -2.24 5.79 4.40
N GLY A 385 -2.00 6.83 5.20
CA GLY A 385 -0.96 7.84 4.91
C GLY A 385 -1.25 8.69 3.67
N SER A 386 -2.53 8.84 3.32
CA SER A 386 -3.01 9.50 2.11
C SER A 386 -3.00 11.02 2.25
N MET A 387 -1.80 11.59 2.15
CA MET A 387 -1.49 12.99 2.44
C MET A 387 -2.31 14.00 1.63
N ARG A 388 -2.52 13.76 0.34
CA ARG A 388 -3.28 14.68 -0.52
C ARG A 388 -4.75 14.67 -0.15
N SER A 389 -5.31 13.48 0.10
CA SER A 389 -6.70 13.36 0.56
C SER A 389 -6.92 13.97 1.94
N MET A 390 -5.98 13.80 2.89
CA MET A 390 -6.06 14.45 4.21
C MET A 390 -6.16 15.97 4.10
N LYS A 391 -5.25 16.58 3.32
CA LYS A 391 -5.22 18.04 3.12
C LYS A 391 -6.49 18.55 2.45
N GLU A 392 -6.98 17.84 1.44
CA GLU A 392 -8.22 18.20 0.75
C GLU A 392 -9.42 18.15 1.71
N ILE A 393 -9.58 17.09 2.51
CA ILE A 393 -10.70 16.99 3.45
C ILE A 393 -10.65 18.10 4.50
N LEU A 394 -9.48 18.41 5.06
CA LEU A 394 -9.34 19.50 6.03
C LEU A 394 -9.67 20.87 5.42
N THR A 395 -9.43 21.03 4.12
CA THR A 395 -9.81 22.25 3.38
C THR A 395 -11.32 22.33 3.19
N GLN A 396 -11.96 21.22 2.81
CA GLN A 396 -13.41 21.16 2.54
C GLN A 396 -14.26 21.12 3.82
N VAL A 397 -13.71 20.56 4.91
CA VAL A 397 -14.39 20.38 6.21
C VAL A 397 -13.47 20.83 7.36
N PRO A 398 -13.24 22.14 7.55
CA PRO A 398 -12.33 22.65 8.59
C PRO A 398 -12.77 22.31 10.02
N SER A 399 -14.06 22.06 10.24
CA SER A 399 -14.64 21.70 11.55
C SER A 399 -14.61 20.20 11.84
N LEU A 400 -13.91 19.40 11.02
CA LEU A 400 -13.85 17.96 11.19
C LEU A 400 -13.13 17.61 12.51
N SER A 401 -13.70 16.66 13.25
CA SER A 401 -13.06 16.13 14.45
C SER A 401 -11.84 15.29 14.10
N LEU A 402 -10.69 15.61 14.71
CA LEU A 402 -9.44 14.85 14.58
C LEU A 402 -9.32 13.71 15.60
N ARG A 403 -10.36 13.48 16.41
CA ARG A 403 -10.38 12.46 17.46
C ARG A 403 -9.90 11.10 16.93
N TYR A 404 -8.94 10.50 17.61
CA TYR A 404 -8.30 9.22 17.32
C TYR A 404 -7.55 9.12 15.98
N SER A 405 -7.37 10.21 15.25
CA SER A 405 -6.72 10.18 13.93
C SER A 405 -5.26 9.75 14.03
N LEU A 406 -4.55 10.18 15.09
CA LEU A 406 -3.19 9.72 15.39
C LEU A 406 -3.15 8.21 15.68
N HIS A 407 -4.09 7.68 16.49
CA HIS A 407 -4.14 6.24 16.79
C HIS A 407 -4.41 5.41 15.54
N PHE A 408 -5.33 5.84 14.67
CA PHE A 408 -5.61 5.13 13.42
C PHE A 408 -4.44 5.20 12.44
N ALA A 409 -3.74 6.34 12.34
CA ALA A 409 -2.50 6.44 11.56
C ALA A 409 -1.44 5.45 12.06
N LEU A 410 -1.32 5.26 13.37
CA LEU A 410 -0.32 4.40 14.01
C LEU A 410 -0.76 2.93 14.14
N MET A 411 -2.04 2.61 13.94
CA MET A 411 -2.56 1.24 13.99
C MET A 411 -2.40 0.52 12.63
N PHE A 412 -2.50 1.26 11.53
CA PHE A 412 -2.53 0.70 10.17
C PHE A 412 -1.26 1.04 9.39
N SER A 413 -0.85 0.16 8.46
CA SER A 413 0.47 0.22 7.84
C SER A 413 0.79 1.37 6.89
N GLY A 414 -0.15 2.29 6.66
CA GLY A 414 0.05 3.45 5.79
C GLY A 414 0.39 4.74 6.52
N GLY A 415 -0.15 4.96 7.72
CA GLY A 415 -0.17 6.27 8.38
C GLY A 415 1.00 6.60 9.30
N GLY A 416 1.77 5.60 9.75
CA GLY A 416 2.82 5.77 10.76
C GLY A 416 4.08 6.52 10.29
N SER A 417 4.08 7.09 9.08
CA SER A 417 5.19 7.90 8.58
C SER A 417 5.35 9.20 9.39
N PRO A 418 6.59 9.69 9.65
CA PRO A 418 6.84 10.98 10.28
C PRO A 418 6.08 12.15 9.65
N ASP A 419 5.97 12.17 8.32
CA ASP A 419 5.27 13.21 7.55
C ASP A 419 3.76 13.27 7.90
N THR A 420 3.09 12.12 7.94
CA THR A 420 1.67 12.00 8.29
C THR A 420 1.40 12.43 9.73
N ILE A 421 2.24 11.97 10.67
CA ILE A 421 2.11 12.34 12.08
C ILE A 421 2.34 13.83 12.28
N SER A 422 3.38 14.40 11.64
CA SER A 422 3.65 15.83 11.66
C SER A 422 2.46 16.62 11.11
N GLN A 423 1.86 16.21 9.98
CA GLN A 423 0.70 16.89 9.42
C GLN A 423 -0.50 16.90 10.36
N LEU A 424 -0.77 15.78 11.06
CA LEU A 424 -1.87 15.70 12.03
C LEU A 424 -1.63 16.60 13.25
N LEU A 425 -0.39 16.67 13.73
CA LEU A 425 -0.01 17.56 14.84
C LEU A 425 -0.12 19.04 14.43
N HIS A 426 0.29 19.40 13.21
CA HIS A 426 0.06 20.75 12.64
C HIS A 426 -1.43 21.08 12.51
N ALA A 427 -2.27 20.08 12.22
CA ALA A 427 -3.72 20.22 12.23
C ALA A 427 -4.32 20.29 13.64
N ARG A 428 -3.49 20.27 14.70
CA ARG A 428 -3.86 20.31 16.12
C ARG A 428 -4.53 19.04 16.64
N ALA A 429 -4.17 17.87 16.11
CA ALA A 429 -4.50 16.61 16.77
C ALA A 429 -3.81 16.54 18.15
N ASP A 430 -4.54 16.05 19.16
CA ASP A 430 -4.02 15.94 20.52
C ASP A 430 -2.97 14.83 20.62
N VAL A 431 -1.73 15.23 20.89
CA VAL A 431 -0.55 14.35 21.00
C VAL A 431 -0.66 13.33 22.14
N ASN A 432 -1.44 13.63 23.18
CA ASN A 432 -1.60 12.82 24.39
C ASN A 432 -2.98 12.16 24.50
N GLU A 433 -3.78 12.19 23.43
CA GLU A 433 -5.14 11.68 23.44
C GLU A 433 -5.18 10.20 23.86
N GLN A 434 -5.97 9.88 24.88
CA GLN A 434 -6.13 8.49 25.31
C GLN A 434 -7.21 7.77 24.50
N PHE A 435 -6.85 6.63 23.92
CA PHE A 435 -7.74 5.85 23.06
C PHE A 435 -8.84 5.16 23.85
N ARG A 436 -10.02 5.79 23.92
CA ARG A 436 -11.19 5.30 24.66
C ARG A 436 -12.39 5.22 23.72
N ILE A 437 -12.35 4.32 22.74
CA ILE A 437 -13.48 4.18 21.84
C ILE A 437 -14.62 3.45 22.56
N GLU A 438 -15.71 4.17 22.82
CA GLU A 438 -17.03 3.57 23.03
C GLU A 438 -17.49 2.99 21.68
N MET A 439 -16.97 1.81 21.34
CA MET A 439 -17.32 1.16 20.07
C MET A 439 -18.78 0.73 20.13
N LYS A 440 -19.66 1.50 19.48
CA LYS A 440 -21.05 1.10 19.23
C LYS A 440 -21.14 -0.13 18.30
N GLU A 441 -20.06 -0.46 17.59
CA GLU A 441 -19.98 -1.60 16.67
C GLU A 441 -19.35 -2.83 17.37
N PRO A 442 -20.15 -3.85 17.74
CA PRO A 442 -19.69 -4.94 18.59
C PRO A 442 -18.66 -5.87 17.92
N ARG A 443 -18.58 -5.89 16.58
CA ARG A 443 -17.72 -6.83 15.83
C ARG A 443 -16.23 -6.55 16.00
N TRP A 444 -15.81 -5.29 15.91
CA TRP A 444 -14.40 -4.92 16.08
C TRP A 444 -13.93 -5.07 17.53
N TRP A 445 -14.79 -4.69 18.48
CA TRP A 445 -14.55 -4.91 19.90
C TRP A 445 -14.38 -6.40 20.22
N LEU A 446 -15.22 -7.26 19.62
CA LEU A 446 -15.08 -8.71 19.75
C LEU A 446 -13.75 -9.21 19.20
N ILE A 447 -13.33 -8.73 18.02
CA ILE A 447 -12.04 -9.09 17.41
C ILE A 447 -10.89 -8.71 18.35
N LEU A 448 -10.80 -7.44 18.78
CA LEU A 448 -9.73 -7.02 19.68
C LEU A 448 -9.76 -7.76 21.02
N ASN A 449 -10.93 -8.03 21.60
CA ASN A 449 -11.01 -8.80 22.85
C ASN A 449 -10.60 -10.26 22.67
N ALA A 450 -11.03 -10.91 21.60
CA ALA A 450 -10.60 -12.27 21.27
C ALA A 450 -9.09 -12.30 21.07
N THR A 451 -8.52 -11.35 20.29
CA THR A 451 -7.08 -11.21 20.08
C THR A 451 -6.32 -10.89 21.37
N SER A 452 -6.91 -10.12 22.29
CA SER A 452 -6.36 -9.83 23.61
C SER A 452 -6.24 -11.08 24.49
N ILE A 453 -7.15 -12.06 24.37
CA ILE A 453 -7.01 -13.36 25.05
C ILE A 453 -5.77 -14.10 24.54
N TRP A 454 -5.57 -14.11 23.22
CA TRP A 454 -4.43 -14.77 22.58
C TRP A 454 -3.07 -14.19 22.98
N HIS A 455 -3.01 -12.92 23.41
CA HIS A 455 -1.79 -12.28 23.89
C HIS A 455 -1.10 -13.08 25.01
N ARG A 456 -1.89 -13.68 25.91
CA ARG A 456 -1.37 -14.46 27.05
C ARG A 456 -0.75 -15.80 26.67
N VAL A 457 -1.13 -16.34 25.50
CA VAL A 457 -0.68 -17.66 25.04
C VAL A 457 0.43 -17.52 24.00
N SER A 458 0.28 -16.57 23.09
CA SER A 458 1.18 -16.37 21.96
C SER A 458 1.16 -14.89 21.57
N PRO A 459 2.04 -14.06 22.16
CA PRO A 459 2.06 -12.63 21.89
C PRO A 459 2.48 -12.34 20.43
N SER A 460 1.79 -11.38 19.82
CA SER A 460 2.06 -10.80 18.50
C SER A 460 1.88 -9.29 18.60
N ARG A 461 2.30 -8.51 17.59
CA ARG A 461 2.07 -7.05 17.61
C ARG A 461 0.58 -6.72 17.72
N LEU A 462 -0.27 -7.42 16.96
CA LEU A 462 -1.71 -7.24 17.02
C LEU A 462 -2.27 -7.62 18.40
N SER A 463 -1.85 -8.75 18.98
CA SER A 463 -2.37 -9.16 20.29
C SER A 463 -1.90 -8.27 21.43
N SER A 464 -0.65 -7.79 21.40
CA SER A 464 -0.13 -6.79 22.34
C SER A 464 -0.88 -5.47 22.21
N LEU A 465 -1.09 -4.98 20.97
CA LEU A 465 -1.89 -3.79 20.73
C LEU A 465 -3.32 -3.99 21.26
N ALA A 466 -3.96 -5.10 20.90
CA ALA A 466 -5.32 -5.42 21.36
C ALA A 466 -5.41 -5.55 22.89
N TYR A 467 -4.37 -6.07 23.56
CA TYR A 467 -4.34 -6.18 25.01
C TYR A 467 -4.13 -4.83 25.71
N HIS A 468 -3.40 -3.89 25.10
CA HIS A 468 -2.97 -2.63 25.70
C HIS A 468 -3.63 -1.35 25.12
N HIS A 469 -4.42 -1.43 24.05
CA HIS A 469 -4.95 -0.27 23.33
C HIS A 469 -5.84 0.64 24.19
N TYR A 470 -6.60 0.09 25.13
CA TYR A 470 -7.59 0.85 25.88
C TYR A 470 -6.92 1.86 26.83
N GLY A 471 -7.20 3.14 26.61
CA GLY A 471 -6.56 4.26 27.31
C GLY A 471 -5.13 4.55 26.88
N ALA A 472 -4.60 3.89 25.84
CA ALA A 472 -3.24 4.13 25.37
C ALA A 472 -3.12 5.42 24.56
N THR A 473 -1.99 6.10 24.69
CA THR A 473 -1.67 7.35 23.96
C THR A 473 -1.14 7.03 22.55
N PRO A 474 -1.06 8.02 21.63
CA PRO A 474 -0.40 7.85 20.35
C PRO A 474 1.05 7.34 20.50
N LEU A 475 1.80 7.82 21.50
CA LEU A 475 3.15 7.34 21.78
C LEU A 475 3.19 5.83 22.11
N MET A 476 2.21 5.32 22.84
CA MET A 476 2.12 3.87 23.09
C MET A 476 1.76 3.09 21.82
N PHE A 477 0.86 3.63 20.99
CA PHE A 477 0.49 3.02 19.71
C PHE A 477 1.66 2.93 18.72
N SER A 478 2.50 3.97 18.67
CA SER A 478 3.69 3.97 17.82
C SER A 478 4.67 2.86 18.25
N ILE A 479 4.87 2.67 19.56
CA ILE A 479 5.70 1.59 20.11
C ILE A 479 5.07 0.22 19.81
N LEU A 480 3.81 -0.01 20.21
CA LEU A 480 3.13 -1.31 20.08
C LEU A 480 3.02 -1.79 18.62
N SER A 481 2.86 -0.87 17.68
CA SER A 481 2.77 -1.18 16.24
C SER A 481 4.15 -1.22 15.56
N GLY A 482 5.17 -0.61 16.17
CA GLY A 482 6.55 -0.58 15.69
C GLY A 482 6.92 0.63 14.83
N TYR A 483 6.14 1.72 14.85
CA TYR A 483 6.44 3.01 14.21
C TYR A 483 7.37 3.86 15.08
N LEU A 484 8.62 3.42 15.22
CA LEU A 484 9.56 4.05 16.15
C LEU A 484 9.94 5.47 15.72
N GLU A 485 10.00 5.75 14.42
CA GLU A 485 10.22 7.12 13.91
C GLU A 485 9.04 8.05 14.20
N ALA A 486 7.81 7.55 14.21
CA ALA A 486 6.68 8.36 14.66
C ALA A 486 6.79 8.71 16.16
N ALA A 487 7.40 7.85 16.97
CA ALA A 487 7.63 8.14 18.38
C ALA A 487 8.53 9.37 18.57
N SER A 488 9.57 9.55 17.75
CA SER A 488 10.44 10.74 17.84
C SER A 488 9.67 12.03 17.52
N VAL A 489 8.82 12.01 16.48
CA VAL A 489 7.97 13.15 16.12
C VAL A 489 6.99 13.48 17.25
N LEU A 490 6.33 12.47 17.83
CA LEU A 490 5.39 12.66 18.94
C LEU A 490 6.10 13.27 20.17
N LEU A 491 7.27 12.74 20.53
CA LEU A 491 8.08 13.26 21.64
C LEU A 491 8.52 14.70 21.40
N ALA A 492 8.96 15.03 20.17
CA ALA A 492 9.33 16.39 19.79
C ALA A 492 8.16 17.39 19.89
N HIS A 493 6.93 16.92 19.77
CA HIS A 493 5.70 17.72 19.91
C HIS A 493 5.06 17.61 21.30
N GLY A 494 5.81 17.14 22.32
CA GLY A 494 5.37 17.15 23.70
C GLY A 494 4.55 15.94 24.15
N ALA A 495 4.74 14.78 23.52
CA ALA A 495 4.15 13.53 24.02
C ALA A 495 4.64 13.21 25.44
N GLU A 496 3.71 13.04 26.38
CA GLU A 496 4.02 12.72 27.76
C GLU A 496 4.31 11.23 27.94
N VAL A 497 5.50 10.92 28.46
CA VAL A 497 5.95 9.54 28.70
C VAL A 497 5.29 8.88 29.92
N GLY A 498 4.85 9.69 30.88
CA GLY A 498 4.31 9.24 32.18
C GLY A 498 2.82 8.87 32.16
N ILE A 499 2.09 9.15 31.07
CA ILE A 499 0.68 8.78 30.97
C ILE A 499 0.56 7.26 31.00
N MET A 500 -0.40 6.75 31.76
CA MET A 500 -0.69 5.32 31.86
C MET A 500 -1.94 4.96 31.06
N ASN A 501 -1.91 3.80 30.40
CA ASN A 501 -3.12 3.20 29.84
C ASN A 501 -4.01 2.59 30.93
N TYR A 502 -5.14 2.00 30.53
CA TYR A 502 -6.08 1.38 31.48
C TYR A 502 -5.48 0.24 32.32
N ARG A 503 -4.41 -0.40 31.83
CA ARG A 503 -3.68 -1.45 32.54
C ARG A 503 -2.53 -0.90 33.40
N ARG A 504 -2.47 0.41 33.63
CA ARG A 504 -1.43 1.09 34.40
C ARG A 504 -0.02 0.87 33.82
N LYS A 505 0.09 0.82 32.48
CA LYS A 505 1.36 0.71 31.77
C LYS A 505 1.70 2.03 31.09
N THR A 506 2.94 2.49 31.28
CA THR A 506 3.52 3.65 30.59
C THR A 506 4.11 3.23 29.24
N ALA A 507 4.48 4.21 28.40
CA ALA A 507 5.17 3.94 27.14
C ALA A 507 6.49 3.20 27.36
N ALA A 508 7.26 3.58 28.38
CA ALA A 508 8.50 2.93 28.78
C ALA A 508 8.29 1.45 29.16
N GLU A 509 7.26 1.15 29.96
CA GLU A 509 6.98 -0.23 30.38
C GLU A 509 6.53 -1.12 29.21
N LEU A 510 5.72 -0.59 28.29
CA LEU A 510 5.30 -1.32 27.08
C LEU A 510 6.49 -1.60 26.17
N SER A 511 7.47 -0.70 26.17
CA SER A 511 8.67 -0.85 25.36
C SER A 511 9.66 -1.90 25.88
N SER A 512 9.63 -2.22 27.18
CA SER A 512 10.50 -3.25 27.77
C SER A 512 10.31 -4.65 27.16
N GLN A 513 9.14 -4.89 26.56
CA GLN A 513 8.80 -6.13 25.87
C GLN A 513 9.28 -6.15 24.40
N MET A 514 9.90 -5.06 23.92
CA MET A 514 10.31 -4.87 22.54
C MET A 514 11.79 -4.51 22.45
N LEU A 515 12.45 -4.95 21.38
CA LEU A 515 13.82 -4.52 21.08
C LEU A 515 13.79 -3.09 20.52
N LEU A 516 13.92 -2.10 21.39
CA LEU A 516 14.02 -0.70 21.00
C LEU A 516 15.45 -0.27 20.65
N PRO A 517 15.63 0.68 19.70
CA PRO A 517 16.84 1.48 19.56
C PRO A 517 17.22 2.19 20.85
N THR A 518 18.52 2.38 21.08
CA THR A 518 19.07 3.00 22.30
C THR A 518 18.51 4.40 22.55
N TRP A 519 18.45 5.25 21.51
CA TRP A 519 17.94 6.62 21.62
C TRP A 519 16.49 6.69 22.12
N LEU A 520 15.63 5.74 21.72
CA LEU A 520 14.23 5.74 22.12
C LEU A 520 14.09 5.23 23.55
N ARG A 521 14.96 4.31 23.98
CA ARG A 521 15.01 3.86 25.37
C ARG A 521 15.35 5.02 26.31
N GLU A 522 16.41 5.76 25.99
CA GLU A 522 16.84 6.96 26.73
C GLU A 522 15.76 8.05 26.75
N ALA A 523 15.05 8.25 25.63
CA ALA A 523 13.98 9.24 25.56
C ALA A 523 12.71 8.87 26.35
N LEU A 524 12.49 7.57 26.61
CA LEU A 524 11.36 7.06 27.38
C LEU A 524 11.67 6.91 28.87
N GLU A 525 12.95 6.93 29.26
CA GLU A 525 13.33 6.93 30.67
C GLU A 525 12.78 8.19 31.36
N PRO A 526 12.24 8.07 32.58
CA PRO A 526 11.86 9.24 33.35
C PRO A 526 13.11 10.09 33.52
N ARG A 527 13.10 11.33 33.03
CA ARG A 527 14.10 12.31 33.44
C ARG A 527 13.86 12.52 34.92
N ASP A 528 14.72 11.92 35.76
CA ASP A 528 14.77 12.27 37.17
C ASP A 528 14.77 13.80 37.22
N GLN A 529 13.79 14.36 37.93
CA GLN A 529 13.79 15.77 38.25
C GLN A 529 15.12 16.03 38.93
N GLN A 530 16.09 16.59 38.19
CA GLN A 530 17.22 17.24 38.80
C GLN A 530 16.61 18.29 39.71
N THR A 531 16.60 17.97 40.99
CA THR A 531 16.52 18.92 42.08
C THR A 531 17.62 19.93 41.83
N PHE A 532 17.32 20.99 41.07
CA PHE A 532 18.01 22.26 41.21
C PHE A 532 17.63 22.79 42.59
N SER A 533 18.35 22.27 43.58
CA SER A 533 18.58 22.99 44.83
C SER A 533 19.78 23.86 44.54
N ILE A 534 19.54 25.16 44.37
CA ILE A 534 20.16 26.28 45.10
C ILE A 534 19.19 27.45 44.98
#